data_AF-A0A524I5G2-F1
#
_entry.id   AF-A0A524I5G2-F1
#
_cell.length_a   1.000
_cell.length_b   1.000
_cell.length_c   1.000
_cell.angle_alpha   90.00
_cell.angle_beta   90.00
_cell.angle_gamma   90.00
#
_symmetry.space_group_name_H-M   'P 1'
#
loop_
_entity.id
_entity.type
_entity.pdbx_description
1 polymer ?
#
loop_
_entity_poly.entity_id
_entity_poly.type
_entity_poly.pdbx_seq_one_letter_code
_entity_poly.pdbx_strand_id
1 'polypeptide(L)'
;MRAGEFTPDRPKGIGSIAGGKEDKDAFSETDKVYLSLDKEIPEGQILGVYRVRGPVKSQTARPVSGYVRFLVGILQVTGKQDGQATAVVRKSFMDLGREDLIREEIPSYSPVYLKEGESGVEAFVITGRYPKVALSADDFVYLDRGTDAGVAVGDVYRIYDTRGGSTWYGRDEIAVVHIPVGKAVIVRVLPGSATAYVTYSTQDISVGAIAEPASVESR
;
A
#
# COMPACT_ATOMS: atom_id res chain seq x y z
N MET A 1 -2.11 -10.46 -5.37
CA MET A 1 -2.50 -9.40 -4.40
C MET A 1 -1.94 -8.06 -4.92
N ARG A 2 -2.38 -6.87 -4.48
CA ARG A 2 -1.82 -5.57 -4.95
C ARG A 2 -1.55 -4.67 -3.74
N ALA A 3 -0.88 -5.26 -2.74
CA ALA A 3 -0.78 -4.71 -1.40
C ALA A 3 -0.18 -3.30 -1.38
N GLY A 4 0.77 -3.03 -2.27
CA GLY A 4 1.57 -1.81 -2.22
C GLY A 4 2.59 -1.84 -1.09
N GLU A 5 3.24 -0.71 -0.86
CA GLU A 5 4.19 -0.50 0.21
C GLU A 5 4.23 0.98 0.62
N PHE A 6 4.68 1.22 1.86
CA PHE A 6 4.95 2.56 2.39
C PHE A 6 6.46 2.73 2.54
N THR A 7 7.04 3.75 1.89
CA THR A 7 8.47 4.05 1.90
C THR A 7 8.73 5.45 2.45
N PRO A 8 9.81 5.69 3.20
CA PRO A 8 10.14 7.02 3.70
C PRO A 8 10.44 7.99 2.55
N ASP A 9 11.16 7.52 1.54
CA ASP A 9 11.53 8.31 0.37
C ASP A 9 10.55 8.14 -0.79
N ARG A 10 10.45 9.17 -1.65
CA ARG A 10 9.65 9.09 -2.88
C ARG A 10 10.26 8.05 -3.81
N PRO A 11 9.51 6.98 -4.17
CA PRO A 11 10.03 5.99 -5.08
C PRO A 11 10.35 6.57 -6.45
N LYS A 12 11.43 6.09 -7.05
CA LYS A 12 11.82 6.40 -8.42
C LYS A 12 11.41 5.25 -9.35
N GLY A 13 11.04 5.61 -10.57
CA GLY A 13 10.86 4.69 -11.70
C GLY A 13 11.96 4.87 -12.73
N ILE A 14 11.94 4.01 -13.75
CA ILE A 14 12.80 4.11 -14.94
C ILE A 14 12.14 4.96 -16.05
N GLY A 15 11.01 5.60 -15.76
CA GLY A 15 10.24 6.35 -16.74
C GLY A 15 8.75 6.43 -16.45
N SER A 16 7.98 6.85 -17.45
CA SER A 16 6.53 6.97 -17.41
C SER A 16 5.89 6.78 -18.79
N ILE A 17 4.56 6.78 -18.85
CA ILE A 17 3.81 6.77 -20.11
C ILE A 17 3.86 8.18 -20.70
N ALA A 18 4.42 8.31 -21.90
CA ALA A 18 4.48 9.59 -22.62
C ALA A 18 3.15 9.93 -23.31
N GLY A 19 2.40 8.92 -23.78
CA GLY A 19 1.12 9.07 -24.46
C GLY A 19 0.62 7.76 -25.05
N GLY A 20 -0.53 7.81 -25.74
CA GLY A 20 -1.12 6.67 -26.44
C GLY A 20 -1.04 6.80 -27.95
N LYS A 21 -1.24 5.68 -28.65
CA LYS A 21 -1.53 5.71 -30.10
C LYS A 21 -2.84 6.44 -30.39
N GLU A 22 -3.83 6.22 -29.53
CA GLU A 22 -5.09 6.96 -29.53
C GLU A 22 -4.97 8.13 -28.55
N ASP A 23 -5.62 9.25 -28.89
CA ASP A 23 -5.65 10.43 -28.03
C ASP A 23 -6.59 10.17 -26.85
N LYS A 24 -5.99 9.80 -25.71
CA LYS A 24 -6.68 9.45 -24.46
C LYS A 24 -5.94 10.05 -23.27
N ASP A 25 -6.72 10.42 -22.26
CA ASP A 25 -6.22 10.89 -20.97
C ASP A 25 -5.78 9.73 -20.05
N ALA A 26 -6.35 8.55 -20.27
CA ALA A 26 -6.12 7.35 -19.48
C ALA A 26 -5.98 6.12 -20.38
N PHE A 27 -5.15 5.17 -19.95
CA PHE A 27 -4.89 3.93 -20.70
C PHE A 27 -5.34 2.70 -19.91
N SER A 28 -5.83 1.71 -20.63
CA SER A 28 -6.40 0.47 -20.11
C SER A 28 -5.92 -0.73 -20.93
N GLU A 29 -6.39 -1.94 -20.61
CA GLU A 29 -5.95 -3.16 -21.31
C GLU A 29 -6.10 -3.02 -22.83
N THR A 30 -5.11 -3.55 -23.57
CA THR A 30 -4.99 -3.49 -25.04
C THR A 30 -4.54 -2.17 -25.65
N ASP A 31 -4.54 -1.05 -24.90
CA ASP A 31 -4.04 0.22 -25.41
C ASP A 31 -2.55 0.12 -25.76
N LYS A 32 -2.19 0.73 -26.90
CA LYS A 32 -0.80 0.92 -27.30
C LYS A 32 -0.31 2.27 -26.79
N VAL A 33 0.79 2.25 -26.06
CA VAL A 33 1.37 3.43 -25.41
C VAL A 33 2.81 3.66 -25.86
N TYR A 34 3.19 4.92 -25.88
CA TYR A 34 4.56 5.37 -26.03
C TYR A 34 5.15 5.63 -24.65
N LEU A 35 6.38 5.18 -24.42
CA LEU A 35 7.05 5.27 -23.12
C LEU A 35 8.17 6.32 -23.20
N SER A 36 8.34 7.07 -22.11
CA SER A 36 9.53 7.88 -21.87
C SER A 36 10.35 7.16 -20.82
N LEU A 37 11.46 6.54 -21.22
CA LEU A 37 12.31 5.71 -20.36
C LEU A 37 13.71 6.31 -20.24
N ASP A 38 14.33 6.18 -19.07
CA ASP A 38 15.70 6.63 -18.79
C ASP A 38 16.78 5.71 -19.37
N LYS A 39 16.36 4.53 -19.83
CA LYS A 39 17.22 3.51 -20.44
C LYS A 39 16.47 2.70 -21.49
N GLU A 40 17.25 2.00 -22.31
CA GLU A 40 16.71 1.06 -23.29
C GLU A 40 16.19 -0.21 -22.60
N ILE A 41 15.00 -0.64 -23.01
CA ILE A 41 14.35 -1.86 -22.53
C ILE A 41 14.09 -2.78 -23.73
N PRO A 42 14.54 -4.05 -23.69
CA PRO A 42 14.29 -5.04 -24.73
C PRO A 42 12.82 -5.24 -25.08
N GLU A 43 12.56 -5.50 -26.36
CA GLU A 43 11.25 -5.96 -26.82
C GLU A 43 10.84 -7.26 -26.09
N GLY A 44 9.56 -7.34 -25.74
CA GLY A 44 9.00 -8.46 -24.97
C GLY A 44 9.13 -8.32 -23.46
N GLN A 45 9.98 -7.42 -22.94
CA GLN A 45 10.12 -7.25 -21.49
C GLN A 45 8.81 -6.75 -20.86
N ILE A 46 8.46 -7.34 -19.72
CA ILE A 46 7.29 -6.97 -18.93
C ILE A 46 7.71 -5.92 -17.90
N LEU A 47 6.94 -4.83 -17.82
CA LEU A 47 7.17 -3.73 -16.88
C LEU A 47 5.94 -3.51 -16.00
N GLY A 48 6.16 -3.15 -14.75
CA GLY A 48 5.11 -2.74 -13.82
C GLY A 48 4.85 -1.23 -13.90
N VAL A 49 3.58 -0.84 -13.83
CA VAL A 49 3.15 0.56 -13.71
C VAL A 49 2.68 0.81 -12.29
N TYR A 50 3.22 1.83 -11.65
CA TYR A 50 3.05 2.11 -10.23
C TYR A 50 2.53 3.51 -9.98
N ARG A 51 1.47 3.60 -9.18
CA ARG A 51 1.01 4.87 -8.66
C ARG A 51 1.71 5.19 -7.36
N VAL A 52 2.13 6.45 -7.21
CA VAL A 52 2.73 6.96 -5.98
C VAL A 52 1.82 8.03 -5.38
N ARG A 53 1.47 7.85 -4.10
CA ARG A 53 0.72 8.83 -3.31
C ARG A 53 1.61 9.36 -2.19
N GLY A 54 1.70 10.67 -2.06
CA GLY A 54 2.36 11.30 -0.93
C GLY A 54 2.94 12.67 -1.28
N PRO A 55 3.65 13.31 -0.32
CA PRO A 55 3.96 12.76 1.00
C PRO A 55 2.71 12.54 1.86
N VAL A 56 2.64 11.40 2.53
CA VAL A 56 1.66 11.09 3.57
C VAL A 56 2.32 11.33 4.91
N LYS A 57 1.67 12.11 5.77
CA LYS A 57 2.12 12.38 7.14
C LYS A 57 1.16 11.73 8.10
N SER A 58 1.65 10.84 8.97
CA SER A 58 0.84 10.25 10.03
C SER A 58 0.77 11.19 11.22
N GLN A 59 -0.40 11.30 11.83
CA GLN A 59 -0.61 12.02 13.09
C GLN A 59 -0.82 10.99 14.21
N THR A 60 0.20 10.18 14.45
CA THR A 60 0.19 9.10 15.45
C THR A 60 1.14 9.44 16.60
N ALA A 61 1.13 8.64 17.67
CA ALA A 61 2.11 8.82 18.76
C ALA A 61 3.56 8.62 18.30
N ARG A 62 3.76 7.99 17.13
CA ARG A 62 5.04 7.86 16.43
C ARG A 62 4.91 8.40 15.00
N PRO A 63 4.99 9.74 14.82
CA PRO A 63 4.79 10.36 13.52
C PRO A 63 5.78 9.85 12.48
N VAL A 64 5.27 9.47 11.32
CA VAL A 64 6.08 9.12 10.15
C VAL A 64 5.63 9.93 8.93
N SER A 65 6.56 10.17 8.01
CA SER A 65 6.29 10.78 6.71
C SER A 65 6.84 9.89 5.62
N GLY A 66 6.11 9.72 4.53
CA GLY A 66 6.55 8.87 3.44
C GLY A 66 5.58 8.82 2.26
N TYR A 67 5.72 7.81 1.43
CA TYR A 67 5.00 7.64 0.18
C TYR A 67 4.43 6.24 0.09
N VAL A 68 3.20 6.16 -0.40
CA VAL A 68 2.55 4.90 -0.73
C VAL A 68 2.79 4.61 -2.21
N ARG A 69 3.33 3.43 -2.53
CA ARG A 69 3.46 2.94 -3.92
C ARG A 69 2.70 1.65 -4.11
N PHE A 70 1.93 1.54 -5.18
CA PHE A 70 1.25 0.28 -5.52
C PHE A 70 1.12 0.08 -7.03
N LEU A 71 1.09 -1.19 -7.42
CA LEU A 71 0.95 -1.61 -8.81
C LEU A 71 -0.46 -1.30 -9.32
N VAL A 72 -0.53 -0.60 -10.44
CA VAL A 72 -1.78 -0.24 -11.14
C VAL A 72 -1.90 -0.88 -12.51
N GLY A 73 -0.81 -1.31 -13.13
CA GLY A 73 -0.87 -2.00 -14.42
C GLY A 73 0.41 -2.76 -14.79
N ILE A 74 0.35 -3.47 -15.90
CA ILE A 74 1.44 -4.22 -16.51
C ILE A 74 1.54 -3.84 -17.98
N LEU A 75 2.74 -3.49 -18.42
CA LEU A 75 3.09 -3.22 -19.82
C LEU A 75 3.92 -4.37 -20.37
N GLN A 76 3.80 -4.64 -21.66
CA GLN A 76 4.78 -5.42 -22.40
C GLN A 76 5.37 -4.55 -23.51
N VAL A 77 6.69 -4.38 -23.51
CA VAL A 77 7.39 -3.62 -24.55
C VAL A 77 7.23 -4.32 -25.90
N THR A 78 6.88 -3.56 -26.93
CA THR A 78 6.61 -4.04 -28.29
C THR A 78 7.66 -3.58 -29.31
N GLY A 79 8.69 -2.84 -28.86
CA GLY A 79 9.77 -2.34 -29.71
C GLY A 79 9.87 -0.82 -29.67
N LYS A 80 10.31 -0.22 -30.78
CA LYS A 80 10.47 1.24 -30.92
C LYS A 80 9.72 1.74 -32.15
N GLN A 81 9.16 2.94 -32.06
CA GLN A 81 8.60 3.68 -33.19
C GLN A 81 9.11 5.11 -33.11
N ASP A 82 9.69 5.62 -34.20
CA ASP A 82 10.24 6.98 -34.28
C ASP A 82 11.25 7.30 -33.16
N GLY A 83 12.05 6.31 -32.77
CA GLY A 83 13.03 6.40 -31.68
C GLY A 83 12.46 6.27 -30.27
N GLN A 84 11.13 6.24 -30.12
CA GLN A 84 10.47 6.11 -28.83
C GLN A 84 10.09 4.66 -28.53
N ALA A 85 10.29 4.22 -27.29
CA ALA A 85 9.85 2.89 -26.84
C ALA A 85 8.33 2.79 -26.88
N THR A 86 7.82 1.65 -27.35
CA THR A 86 6.39 1.35 -27.43
C THR A 86 6.06 0.15 -26.55
N ALA A 87 4.84 0.13 -26.02
CA ALA A 87 4.33 -1.02 -25.28
C ALA A 87 2.83 -1.19 -25.50
N VAL A 88 2.34 -2.39 -25.18
CA VAL A 88 0.92 -2.67 -25.02
C VAL A 88 0.59 -2.84 -23.54
N VAL A 89 -0.54 -2.29 -23.10
CA VAL A 89 -1.06 -2.54 -21.76
C VAL A 89 -1.60 -3.97 -21.70
N ARG A 90 -0.93 -4.83 -20.93
CA ARG A 90 -1.31 -6.23 -20.73
C ARG A 90 -2.33 -6.42 -19.64
N LYS A 91 -2.19 -5.64 -18.56
CA LYS A 91 -3.14 -5.61 -17.44
C LYS A 91 -3.34 -4.19 -16.96
N SER A 92 -4.59 -3.83 -16.70
CA SER A 92 -4.96 -2.58 -16.05
C SER A 92 -5.81 -2.91 -14.85
N PHE A 93 -5.30 -2.62 -13.66
CA PHE A 93 -6.04 -2.79 -12.42
C PHE A 93 -6.67 -1.49 -11.92
N MET A 94 -6.26 -0.37 -12.53
CA MET A 94 -6.77 0.99 -12.46
C MET A 94 -6.32 1.68 -13.74
N ASP A 95 -7.06 2.69 -14.18
CA ASP A 95 -6.65 3.55 -15.30
C ASP A 95 -5.21 4.04 -15.13
N LEU A 96 -4.41 3.87 -16.17
CA LEU A 96 -3.00 4.22 -16.20
C LEU A 96 -2.84 5.65 -16.74
N GLY A 97 -2.09 6.47 -16.02
CA GLY A 97 -1.85 7.86 -16.38
C GLY A 97 -0.37 8.15 -16.67
N ARG A 98 -0.10 9.33 -17.22
CA ARG A 98 1.25 9.82 -17.54
C ARG A 98 2.12 10.08 -16.31
N GLU A 99 1.48 10.25 -15.15
CA GLU A 99 2.13 10.45 -13.84
C GLU A 99 2.49 9.12 -13.14
N ASP A 100 2.03 7.98 -13.65
CA ASP A 100 2.38 6.69 -13.07
C ASP A 100 3.82 6.29 -13.45
N LEU A 101 4.54 5.73 -12.49
CA LEU A 101 5.93 5.33 -12.65
C LEU A 101 6.04 3.95 -13.29
N ILE A 102 6.96 3.82 -14.25
CA ILE A 102 7.33 2.52 -14.83
C ILE A 102 8.52 1.96 -14.07
N ARG A 103 8.48 0.66 -13.75
CA ARG A 103 9.58 -0.08 -13.11
C ARG A 103 9.67 -1.49 -13.70
N GLU A 104 10.86 -2.07 -13.66
CA GLU A 104 11.08 -3.45 -14.08
C GLU A 104 10.63 -4.46 -13.02
N GLU A 105 10.72 -4.12 -11.74
CA GLU A 105 10.28 -5.06 -10.71
C GLU A 105 8.75 -5.14 -10.69
N ILE A 106 8.23 -6.36 -10.67
CA ILE A 106 6.82 -6.67 -10.49
C ILE A 106 6.72 -7.57 -9.27
N PRO A 107 5.91 -7.23 -8.26
CA PRO A 107 5.81 -8.03 -7.05
C PRO A 107 5.25 -9.42 -7.39
N SER A 108 5.99 -10.46 -7.00
CA SER A 108 5.43 -11.79 -6.83
C SER A 108 4.72 -11.88 -5.48
N TYR A 109 3.65 -12.66 -5.41
CA TYR A 109 2.92 -12.90 -4.16
C TYR A 109 2.85 -14.41 -3.92
N SER A 110 3.43 -14.84 -2.81
CA SER A 110 3.30 -16.21 -2.32
C SER A 110 2.05 -16.35 -1.44
N PRO A 111 1.50 -17.57 -1.28
CA PRO A 111 0.51 -17.83 -0.24
C PRO A 111 1.01 -17.34 1.13
N VAL A 112 0.14 -16.67 1.87
CA VAL A 112 0.44 -16.16 3.22
C VAL A 112 -0.14 -17.14 4.23
N TYR A 113 0.74 -17.78 5.01
CA TYR A 113 0.34 -18.65 6.11
C TYR A 113 0.20 -17.82 7.38
N LEU A 114 -0.97 -17.91 8.03
CA LEU A 114 -1.25 -17.15 9.25
C LEU A 114 -0.42 -17.68 10.41
N LYS A 115 0.18 -16.76 11.17
CA LYS A 115 0.87 -17.05 12.41
C LYS A 115 0.68 -15.92 13.41
N GLU A 116 0.95 -16.22 14.67
CA GLU A 116 1.00 -15.21 15.71
C GLU A 116 2.24 -14.33 15.50
N GLY A 117 2.07 -13.02 15.64
CA GLY A 117 3.19 -12.08 15.62
C GLY A 117 3.99 -12.10 16.92
N GLU A 118 5.19 -11.52 16.88
CA GLU A 118 6.04 -11.37 18.08
C GLU A 118 5.36 -10.49 19.13
N SER A 119 5.22 -11.00 20.36
CA SER A 119 4.53 -10.29 21.44
C SER A 119 5.20 -8.95 21.78
N GLY A 120 4.40 -7.93 22.07
CA GLY A 120 4.89 -6.59 22.44
C GLY A 120 5.25 -5.67 21.26
N VAL A 121 5.10 -6.13 20.01
CA VAL A 121 5.36 -5.31 18.82
C VAL A 121 4.12 -4.48 18.45
N GLU A 122 3.84 -3.46 19.24
CA GLU A 122 2.78 -2.47 18.96
C GLU A 122 3.12 -1.63 17.72
N ALA A 123 2.15 -1.46 16.83
CA ALA A 123 2.23 -0.63 15.64
C ALA A 123 1.04 0.35 15.56
N PHE A 124 1.18 1.39 14.73
CA PHE A 124 0.12 2.32 14.37
C PHE A 124 -0.24 2.22 12.90
N VAL A 125 -1.53 2.33 12.59
CA VAL A 125 -2.02 2.47 11.21
C VAL A 125 -1.60 3.83 10.67
N ILE A 126 -0.66 3.85 9.73
CA ILE A 126 -0.17 5.07 9.07
C ILE A 126 -1.25 5.64 8.15
N THR A 127 -1.77 4.78 7.26
CA THR A 127 -2.72 5.15 6.19
C THR A 127 -3.17 3.88 5.45
N GLY A 128 -4.21 4.00 4.62
CA GLY A 128 -4.58 2.96 3.65
C GLY A 128 -3.85 3.08 2.32
N ARG A 129 -3.98 2.06 1.47
CA ARG A 129 -3.55 2.13 0.06
C ARG A 129 -4.17 3.33 -0.66
N TYR A 130 -5.46 3.52 -0.45
CA TYR A 130 -6.23 4.66 -0.95
C TYR A 130 -6.44 5.71 0.15
N PRO A 131 -6.58 7.00 -0.18
CA PRO A 131 -6.83 8.06 0.79
C PRO A 131 -8.30 8.04 1.27
N LYS A 132 -8.74 6.93 1.85
CA LYS A 132 -10.07 6.78 2.45
C LYS A 132 -10.05 7.40 3.84
N VAL A 133 -11.16 8.04 4.21
CA VAL A 133 -11.40 8.55 5.57
C VAL A 133 -11.70 7.40 6.53
N ALA A 134 -12.43 6.39 6.05
CA ALA A 134 -12.80 5.19 6.79
C ALA A 134 -12.18 3.96 6.11
N LEU A 135 -11.28 3.28 6.81
CA LEU A 135 -10.68 2.01 6.37
C LEU A 135 -11.49 0.84 6.94
N SER A 136 -11.61 -0.26 6.21
CA SER A 136 -12.40 -1.41 6.66
C SER A 136 -11.85 -2.74 6.14
N ALA A 137 -12.57 -3.83 6.35
CA ALA A 137 -12.28 -5.12 5.73
C ALA A 137 -12.03 -4.96 4.21
N ASP A 138 -11.14 -5.79 3.69
CA ASP A 138 -10.64 -5.80 2.31
C ASP A 138 -9.72 -4.63 1.92
N ASP A 139 -9.49 -3.67 2.81
CA ASP A 139 -8.45 -2.66 2.60
C ASP A 139 -7.04 -3.18 2.92
N PHE A 140 -6.07 -2.59 2.23
CA PHE A 140 -4.66 -2.65 2.63
C PHE A 140 -4.32 -1.43 3.47
N VAL A 141 -3.72 -1.66 4.63
CA VAL A 141 -3.23 -0.62 5.54
C VAL A 141 -1.74 -0.76 5.74
N TYR A 142 -1.07 0.36 6.01
CA TYR A 142 0.37 0.39 6.28
C TYR A 142 0.62 0.67 7.76
N LEU A 143 1.55 -0.07 8.35
CA LEU A 143 1.91 0.00 9.76
C LEU A 143 3.31 0.61 9.92
N ASP A 144 3.56 1.30 11.04
CA ASP A 144 4.85 1.96 11.38
C ASP A 144 5.89 1.02 12.02
N ARG A 145 5.74 -0.29 11.79
CA ARG A 145 6.64 -1.33 12.26
C ARG A 145 6.94 -2.30 11.13
N GLY A 146 8.21 -2.67 11.02
CA GLY A 146 8.72 -3.52 9.96
C GLY A 146 9.66 -4.60 10.47
N THR A 147 10.54 -5.07 9.61
CA THR A 147 11.48 -6.17 9.93
C THR A 147 12.44 -5.82 11.07
N ASP A 148 12.76 -4.54 11.23
CA ASP A 148 13.58 -3.98 12.30
C ASP A 148 12.93 -4.07 13.69
N ALA A 149 11.62 -4.29 13.75
CA ALA A 149 10.85 -4.50 14.98
C ALA A 149 10.33 -5.95 15.13
N GLY A 150 10.79 -6.89 14.31
CA GLY A 150 10.37 -8.30 14.38
C GLY A 150 9.11 -8.65 13.58
N VAL A 151 8.50 -7.69 12.87
CA VAL A 151 7.31 -7.94 12.05
C VAL A 151 7.65 -8.84 10.86
N ALA A 152 6.81 -9.85 10.60
CA ALA A 152 6.99 -10.81 9.52
C ALA A 152 5.70 -11.07 8.73
N VAL A 153 5.84 -11.49 7.47
CA VAL A 153 4.70 -11.92 6.64
C VAL A 153 3.98 -13.09 7.32
N GLY A 154 2.65 -13.01 7.34
CA GLY A 154 1.80 -13.99 8.02
C GLY A 154 1.38 -13.59 9.43
N ASP A 155 2.07 -12.62 10.05
CA ASP A 155 1.71 -12.15 11.38
C ASP A 155 0.29 -11.59 11.40
N VAL A 156 -0.48 -12.04 12.38
CA VAL A 156 -1.84 -11.59 12.61
C VAL A 156 -1.82 -10.46 13.63
N TYR A 157 -2.51 -9.37 13.30
CA TYR A 157 -2.67 -8.20 14.15
C TYR A 157 -4.16 -7.94 14.43
N ARG A 158 -4.48 -7.57 15.67
CA ARG A 158 -5.78 -7.00 16.04
C ARG A 158 -5.64 -5.48 16.09
N ILE A 159 -6.63 -4.78 15.53
CA ILE A 159 -6.64 -3.33 15.41
C ILE A 159 -7.64 -2.76 16.41
N TYR A 160 -7.20 -1.73 17.12
CA TYR A 160 -7.93 -1.03 18.16
C TYR A 160 -8.09 0.44 17.79
N ASP A 161 -9.33 0.92 17.79
CA ASP A 161 -9.59 2.34 17.71
C ASP A 161 -9.54 2.94 19.13
N THR A 162 -9.03 4.15 19.23
CA THR A 162 -8.85 4.85 20.50
C THR A 162 -9.88 5.95 20.60
N ARG A 163 -10.85 5.80 21.51
CA ARG A 163 -11.85 6.84 21.78
C ARG A 163 -11.54 7.52 23.10
N GLY A 164 -11.42 8.85 23.05
CA GLY A 164 -11.46 9.67 24.26
C GLY A 164 -12.90 9.68 24.79
N GLY A 165 -13.09 9.27 26.04
CA GLY A 165 -14.39 9.43 26.71
C GLY A 165 -14.77 10.92 26.79
N SER A 166 -15.96 11.28 26.33
CA SER A 166 -16.50 12.63 26.53
C SER A 166 -16.97 12.80 27.98
N THR A 167 -16.31 13.65 28.76
CA THR A 167 -16.76 14.01 30.10
C THR A 167 -17.92 15.00 29.99
N TRP A 168 -19.16 14.53 30.15
CA TRP A 168 -20.29 15.44 30.37
C TRP A 168 -20.35 16.01 31.79
N TYR A 169 -19.41 15.64 32.68
CA TYR A 169 -19.25 16.24 34.01
C TYR A 169 -17.77 16.22 34.39
N GLY A 170 -17.20 17.41 34.58
CA GLY A 170 -15.76 17.63 34.82
C GLY A 170 -15.18 16.79 35.95
N ARG A 171 -14.48 15.72 35.57
CA ARG A 171 -13.60 14.96 36.44
C ARG A 171 -12.36 14.56 35.65
N ASP A 172 -11.21 14.77 36.29
CA ASP A 172 -9.87 14.58 35.75
C ASP A 172 -9.60 13.16 35.24
N GLU A 173 -8.77 13.09 34.20
CA GLU A 173 -8.32 11.94 33.41
C GLU A 173 -9.37 11.23 32.53
N ILE A 174 -9.30 11.53 31.23
CA ILE A 174 -10.00 10.78 30.18
C ILE A 174 -9.38 9.39 30.12
N ALA A 175 -10.07 8.38 30.66
CA ALA A 175 -9.70 6.99 30.44
C ALA A 175 -9.75 6.70 28.94
N VAL A 176 -8.58 6.46 28.35
CA VAL A 176 -8.45 6.01 26.97
C VAL A 176 -8.95 4.58 26.89
N VAL A 177 -10.01 4.34 26.11
CA VAL A 177 -10.54 2.99 25.89
C VAL A 177 -10.13 2.52 24.50
N HIS A 178 -9.45 1.37 24.45
CA HIS A 178 -9.11 0.68 23.21
C HIS A 178 -10.24 -0.27 22.83
N ILE A 179 -10.92 0.04 21.73
CA ILE A 179 -12.05 -0.76 21.24
C ILE A 179 -11.53 -1.63 20.08
N PRO A 180 -11.62 -2.96 20.14
CA PRO A 180 -11.23 -3.80 19.02
C PRO A 180 -12.18 -3.55 17.83
N VAL A 181 -11.62 -3.08 16.72
CA VAL A 181 -12.38 -2.71 15.52
C VAL A 181 -12.05 -3.57 14.31
N GLY A 182 -10.94 -4.33 14.31
CA GLY A 182 -10.61 -5.19 13.18
C GLY A 182 -9.46 -6.16 13.41
N LYS A 183 -9.20 -6.98 12.39
CA LYS A 183 -8.11 -7.96 12.33
C LYS A 183 -7.44 -7.88 10.96
N ALA A 184 -6.12 -7.85 10.94
CA ALA A 184 -5.33 -7.78 9.72
C ALA A 184 -4.22 -8.82 9.71
N VAL A 185 -3.79 -9.22 8.52
CA VAL A 185 -2.63 -10.10 8.30
C VAL A 185 -1.55 -9.34 7.57
N ILE A 186 -0.30 -9.45 8.02
CA ILE A 186 0.84 -8.88 7.34
C ILE A 186 1.12 -9.63 6.05
N VAL A 187 1.12 -8.92 4.91
CA VAL A 187 1.30 -9.48 3.57
C VAL A 187 2.59 -9.00 2.89
N ARG A 188 3.26 -7.99 3.45
CA ARG A 188 4.57 -7.47 3.03
C ARG A 188 5.23 -6.76 4.21
N VAL A 189 6.55 -6.86 4.29
CA VAL A 189 7.35 -6.16 5.30
C VAL A 189 8.54 -5.49 4.63
N LEU A 190 8.85 -4.27 5.06
CA LEU A 190 10.05 -3.52 4.77
C LEU A 190 10.73 -3.13 6.09
N PRO A 191 11.97 -2.62 6.09
CA PRO A 191 12.50 -1.92 7.25
C PRO A 191 11.60 -0.72 7.63
N GLY A 192 11.17 -0.65 8.89
CA GLY A 192 10.37 0.45 9.43
C GLY A 192 8.89 0.48 9.04
N SER A 193 8.43 -0.41 8.14
CA SER A 193 7.01 -0.47 7.77
C SER A 193 6.53 -1.87 7.36
N ALA A 194 5.24 -2.11 7.52
CA ALA A 194 4.59 -3.32 7.04
C ALA A 194 3.29 -2.98 6.31
N THR A 195 2.88 -3.85 5.39
CA THR A 195 1.56 -3.77 4.74
C THR A 195 0.70 -4.90 5.25
N ALA A 196 -0.45 -4.56 5.78
CA ALA A 196 -1.43 -5.51 6.30
C ALA A 196 -2.69 -5.50 5.43
N TYR A 197 -3.25 -6.68 5.18
CA TYR A 197 -4.58 -6.84 4.59
C TYR A 197 -5.60 -6.99 5.72
N VAL A 198 -6.61 -6.11 5.75
CA VAL A 198 -7.66 -6.18 6.78
C VAL A 198 -8.62 -7.30 6.42
N THR A 199 -8.57 -8.36 7.20
CA THR A 199 -9.40 -9.57 7.01
C THR A 199 -10.81 -9.43 7.58
N TYR A 200 -10.97 -8.54 8.56
CA TYR A 200 -12.22 -8.36 9.28
C TYR A 200 -12.27 -6.98 9.95
N SER A 201 -13.45 -6.37 9.99
CA SER A 201 -13.71 -5.13 10.73
C SER A 201 -15.13 -5.10 11.28
N THR A 202 -15.32 -4.69 12.53
CA THR A 202 -16.65 -4.40 13.11
C THR A 202 -17.06 -2.94 12.96
N GLN A 203 -16.08 -2.06 12.78
CA GLN A 203 -16.23 -0.62 12.65
C GLN A 203 -15.15 -0.08 11.72
N ASP A 204 -15.27 1.19 11.34
CA ASP A 204 -14.23 1.88 10.59
C ASP A 204 -12.93 1.93 11.40
N ILE A 205 -11.82 1.71 10.71
CA ILE A 205 -10.46 1.79 11.23
C ILE A 205 -9.90 3.17 10.92
N SER A 206 -9.61 3.92 11.97
CA SER A 206 -9.01 5.26 11.88
C SER A 206 -7.52 5.20 11.53
N VAL A 207 -7.03 6.20 10.81
CA VAL A 207 -5.59 6.49 10.80
C VAL A 207 -5.15 6.80 12.22
N GLY A 208 -4.05 6.18 12.65
CA GLY A 208 -3.56 6.25 14.04
C GLY A 208 -4.17 5.24 14.99
N ALA A 209 -5.08 4.37 14.51
CA ALA A 209 -5.47 3.19 15.27
C ALA A 209 -4.23 2.35 15.66
N ILE A 210 -4.30 1.75 16.84
CA ILE A 210 -3.26 0.87 17.37
C ILE A 210 -3.46 -0.52 16.77
N ALA A 211 -2.38 -1.20 16.44
CA ALA A 211 -2.37 -2.57 15.98
C ALA A 211 -1.40 -3.38 16.83
N GLU A 212 -1.89 -4.46 17.41
CA GLU A 212 -1.09 -5.35 18.26
C GLU A 212 -1.12 -6.79 17.72
N PRO A 213 -0.02 -7.55 17.86
CA PRO A 213 0.04 -8.96 17.55
C PRO A 213 -1.11 -9.73 18.22
N ALA A 214 -1.76 -10.62 17.48
CA ALA A 214 -2.89 -11.39 17.97
C ALA A 214 -2.79 -12.86 17.57
N SER A 215 -3.45 -13.70 18.37
CA SER A 215 -3.57 -15.12 18.06
C SER A 215 -4.36 -15.37 16.78
N VAL A 216 -4.03 -16.46 16.07
CA VAL A 216 -4.74 -16.85 14.85
C VAL A 216 -6.21 -17.18 15.16
N GLU A 217 -6.50 -17.77 16.33
CA GLU A 217 -7.80 -18.37 16.69
C GLU A 217 -8.83 -17.44 17.39
N SER A 218 -8.48 -16.18 17.68
CA SER A 218 -9.40 -15.30 18.41
C SER A 218 -10.59 -14.81 17.57
N ARG A 219 -11.74 -15.48 17.74
CA ARG A 219 -13.10 -14.96 17.47
C ARG A 219 -13.43 -13.79 18.38
#